data_AF-A0A537YTP9-F1
#
_entry.id   AF-A0A537YTP9-F1
#
_cell.length_a   1.000
_cell.length_b   1.000
_cell.length_c   1.000
_cell.angle_alpha   90.00
_cell.angle_beta   90.00
_cell.angle_gamma   90.00
#
_symmetry.space_group_name_H-M   'P 1'
#
loop_
_entity.id
_entity.type
_entity.pdbx_description
1 polymer ?
#
loop_
_entity_poly.entity_id
_entity_poly.type
_entity_poly.pdbx_seq_one_letter_code
_entity_poly.pdbx_strand_id
1 'polypeptide(L)'
;MTIAAGEVYWAVVPYTPQAPFQVFVKDKPPVAVPDAGTIVEGLRKGGDAELRFVVEAKARPVLLLSDRVDPRTGDLFGLRLVRLGSLGEEAAERIREQREPGLFHLKPERFPDLDQESAAMISAPIRLHESAVYLAEPLGRLDQNEMRVLAERFVTYWELDLHQLLIGKIRELLRKRES
;
A
#
# COMPACT_ATOMS: atom_id res chain seq x y z
N MET A 1 12.76 4.63 16.38
CA MET A 1 12.90 3.46 15.50
C MET A 1 12.90 3.96 14.08
N THR A 2 13.76 3.44 13.21
CA THR A 2 13.89 3.92 11.82
C THR A 2 13.21 2.92 10.91
N ILE A 3 12.21 3.38 10.16
CA ILE A 3 11.54 2.59 9.12
C ILE A 3 12.33 2.79 7.83
N ALA A 4 12.61 1.71 7.08
CA ALA A 4 13.19 1.86 5.75
C ALA A 4 12.23 1.39 4.65
N ALA A 5 12.18 2.16 3.57
CA ALA A 5 11.48 1.71 2.36
C ALA A 5 12.10 0.41 1.83
N GLY A 6 11.24 -0.49 1.36
CA GLY A 6 11.60 -1.82 0.88
C GLY A 6 11.57 -2.92 1.94
N GLU A 7 11.28 -2.60 3.20
CA GLU A 7 11.12 -3.58 4.27
C GLU A 7 9.70 -4.14 4.32
N VAL A 8 9.60 -5.42 4.67
CA VAL A 8 8.31 -6.09 4.87
C VAL A 8 8.00 -6.20 6.36
N TYR A 9 6.78 -5.86 6.76
CA TYR A 9 6.33 -5.96 8.14
C TYR A 9 4.95 -6.62 8.24
N TRP A 10 4.64 -7.19 9.40
CA TRP A 10 3.26 -7.53 9.73
C TRP A 10 2.43 -6.27 9.94
N ALA A 11 1.22 -6.24 9.39
CA ALA A 11 0.27 -5.16 9.60
C ALA A 11 -1.17 -5.65 9.66
N VAL A 12 -2.02 -4.91 10.38
CA VAL A 12 -3.48 -5.03 10.31
C VAL A 12 -3.96 -4.22 9.12
N VAL A 13 -4.32 -4.91 8.03
CA VAL A 13 -4.73 -4.26 6.78
C VAL A 13 -6.26 -4.29 6.70
N PRO A 14 -6.94 -3.12 6.74
CA PRO A 14 -8.38 -3.07 6.54
C PRO A 14 -8.73 -3.38 5.09
N TYR A 15 -9.89 -4.00 4.88
CA TYR A 15 -10.49 -4.09 3.56
C TYR A 15 -11.02 -2.72 3.13
N THR A 16 -10.94 -2.42 1.83
CA THR A 16 -11.58 -1.24 1.27
C THR A 16 -13.08 -1.29 1.60
N PRO A 17 -13.65 -0.23 2.18
CA PRO A 17 -15.09 -0.17 2.44
C PRO A 17 -15.85 -0.48 1.14
N GLN A 18 -16.81 -1.41 1.21
CA GLN A 18 -17.66 -1.77 0.10
C GLN A 18 -19.12 -1.53 0.47
N ALA A 19 -19.90 -1.03 -0.48
CA ALA A 19 -21.33 -0.92 -0.35
C ALA A 19 -22.00 -2.31 -0.30
N PRO A 20 -23.02 -2.54 0.56
CA PRO A 20 -23.56 -1.58 1.52
C PRO A 20 -22.59 -1.33 2.69
N PHE A 21 -22.35 -0.07 3.02
CA PHE A 21 -21.44 0.33 4.09
C PHE A 21 -22.07 0.13 5.46
N GLN A 22 -21.29 -0.34 6.42
CA GLN A 22 -21.70 -0.36 7.82
C GLN A 22 -21.18 0.91 8.52
N VAL A 23 -22.08 1.84 8.84
CA VAL A 23 -21.73 3.16 9.38
C VAL A 23 -22.28 3.32 10.79
N PHE A 24 -21.42 3.64 11.75
CA PHE A 24 -21.85 4.05 13.07
C PHE A 24 -22.41 5.47 13.03
N VAL A 25 -23.62 5.62 13.57
CA VAL A 25 -24.24 6.92 13.82
C VAL A 25 -24.40 7.04 15.33
N LYS A 26 -23.64 7.93 15.97
CA LYS A 26 -23.67 8.30 17.41
C LYS A 26 -24.43 7.35 18.33
N ASP A 27 -23.70 6.53 19.08
CA ASP A 27 -24.20 5.61 20.13
C ASP A 27 -25.28 4.59 19.67
N LYS A 28 -25.48 4.41 18.36
CA LYS A 28 -26.35 3.39 17.79
C LYS A 28 -25.55 2.26 17.15
N PRO A 29 -26.14 1.06 16.98
CA PRO A 29 -25.58 0.01 16.14
C PRO A 29 -25.29 0.53 14.71
N PRO A 30 -24.33 -0.07 14.00
CA PRO A 30 -24.05 0.28 12.62
C PRO A 30 -25.32 0.17 11.76
N VAL A 31 -25.53 1.17 10.92
CA VAL A 31 -26.60 1.15 9.91
C VAL A 31 -26.00 0.81 8.55
N ALA A 32 -26.73 0.00 7.79
CA ALA A 32 -26.38 -0.30 6.41
C ALA A 32 -26.72 0.90 5.52
N VAL A 33 -25.72 1.45 4.86
CA VAL A 33 -25.86 2.56 3.91
C VAL A 33 -25.63 2.00 2.50
N PRO A 34 -26.60 2.09 1.58
CA PRO A 34 -26.60 1.31 0.36
C PRO A 34 -25.50 1.73 -0.62
N ASP A 35 -25.11 3.00 -0.62
CA ASP A 35 -24.14 3.56 -1.55
C ASP A 35 -23.55 4.89 -1.02
N ALA A 36 -22.55 5.40 -1.74
CA ALA A 36 -21.87 6.63 -1.37
C ALA A 36 -22.75 7.87 -1.61
N GLY A 37 -23.73 7.79 -2.52
CA GLY A 37 -24.67 8.86 -2.81
C GLY A 37 -25.50 9.23 -1.59
N THR A 38 -25.97 8.22 -0.84
CA THR A 38 -26.71 8.44 0.43
C THR A 38 -25.88 9.23 1.45
N ILE A 39 -24.59 8.91 1.57
CA ILE A 39 -23.65 9.60 2.47
C ILE A 39 -23.46 11.06 2.04
N VAL A 40 -23.10 11.28 0.78
CA VAL A 40 -22.87 12.61 0.21
C VAL A 40 -24.14 13.47 0.29
N GLU A 41 -25.28 12.85 0.00
CA GLU A 41 -26.65 13.32 0.19
C GLU A 41 -26.84 14.03 1.54
N GLY A 42 -26.58 13.25 2.59
CA GLY A 42 -26.73 13.68 3.97
C GLY A 42 -25.77 14.80 4.36
N LEU A 43 -24.49 14.70 3.98
CA LEU A 43 -23.48 15.72 4.30
C LEU A 43 -23.82 17.07 3.64
N ARG A 44 -24.23 17.06 2.36
CA ARG A 44 -24.60 18.30 1.64
C ARG A 44 -25.80 19.01 2.24
N LYS A 45 -26.71 18.29 2.91
CA LYS A 45 -27.90 18.85 3.58
C LYS A 45 -27.60 19.42 4.98
N GLY A 46 -26.32 19.66 5.29
CA GLY A 46 -25.88 20.17 6.60
C GLY A 46 -25.61 19.07 7.63
N GLY A 47 -25.45 17.82 7.18
CA GLY A 47 -24.94 16.76 8.03
C GLY A 47 -23.48 17.05 8.37
N ASP A 48 -23.20 17.37 9.63
CA ASP A 48 -21.84 17.50 10.14
C ASP A 48 -21.50 16.21 10.89
N ALA A 49 -20.92 15.26 10.17
CA ALA A 49 -20.58 13.98 10.77
C ALA A 49 -19.29 13.42 10.17
N GLU A 50 -18.25 13.38 11.00
CA GLU A 50 -17.24 12.34 10.90
C GLU A 50 -17.95 10.98 10.91
N LEU A 51 -17.81 10.22 9.82
CA LEU A 51 -18.40 8.90 9.70
C LEU A 51 -17.41 7.85 10.17
N ARG A 52 -17.89 6.97 11.06
CA ARG A 52 -17.14 5.80 11.49
C ARG A 52 -17.62 4.58 10.74
N PHE A 53 -16.77 4.03 9.90
CA PHE A 53 -17.05 2.79 9.18
C PHE A 53 -16.63 1.57 10.01
N VAL A 54 -17.41 0.50 9.93
CA VAL A 54 -16.96 -0.84 10.31
C VAL A 54 -16.40 -1.50 9.06
N VAL A 55 -15.13 -1.85 9.11
CA VAL A 55 -14.46 -2.61 8.06
C VAL A 55 -13.87 -3.87 8.64
N GLU A 56 -13.98 -4.97 7.91
CA GLU A 56 -13.18 -6.15 8.21
C GLU A 56 -11.70 -5.84 7.97
N ALA A 57 -10.83 -6.53 8.70
CA ALA A 57 -9.40 -6.43 8.52
C ALA A 57 -8.75 -7.81 8.62
N LYS A 58 -7.52 -7.94 8.09
CA LYS A 58 -6.68 -9.12 8.34
C LYS A 58 -5.26 -8.71 8.63
N ALA A 59 -4.65 -9.41 9.59
CA ALA A 59 -3.21 -9.37 9.80
C ALA A 59 -2.51 -10.04 8.60
N ARG A 60 -1.53 -9.36 8.00
CA ARG A 60 -0.74 -9.88 6.87
C ARG A 60 0.58 -9.13 6.73
N PRO A 61 1.58 -9.75 6.07
CA PRO A 61 2.77 -9.02 5.65
C PRO A 61 2.45 -7.96 4.60
N VAL A 62 3.14 -6.82 4.68
CA VAL A 62 3.06 -5.70 3.74
C VAL A 62 4.46 -5.18 3.44
N LEU A 63 4.70 -4.80 2.19
CA LEU A 63 5.95 -4.15 1.77
C LEU A 63 5.79 -2.64 1.91
N LEU A 64 6.61 -1.98 2.72
CA LEU A 64 6.58 -0.53 2.86
C LEU A 64 7.33 0.14 1.71
N LEU A 65 6.71 1.14 1.09
CA LEU A 65 7.31 1.96 0.03
C LEU A 65 7.79 3.32 0.56
N SER A 66 7.27 3.77 1.70
CA SER A 66 7.70 4.98 2.38
C SER A 66 8.65 4.66 3.54
N ASP A 67 9.72 5.44 3.69
CA ASP A 67 10.63 5.43 4.83
C ASP A 67 10.25 6.45 5.92
N ARG A 68 9.13 7.16 5.73
CA ARG A 68 8.62 8.20 6.63
C ARG A 68 7.12 8.10 6.79
N VAL A 69 6.67 8.32 8.02
CA VAL A 69 5.25 8.50 8.36
C VAL A 69 4.82 9.91 7.94
N ASP A 70 3.66 10.07 7.29
CA ASP A 70 3.08 11.40 7.04
C ASP A 70 2.72 12.04 8.40
N PRO A 71 3.33 13.17 8.78
CA PRO A 71 3.14 13.77 10.09
C PRO A 71 1.71 14.30 10.33
N ARG A 72 0.89 14.43 9.28
CA ARG A 72 -0.48 14.94 9.38
C ARG A 72 -1.50 13.83 9.62
N THR A 73 -1.26 12.65 9.07
CA THR A 73 -2.22 11.54 9.11
C THR A 73 -1.71 10.35 9.90
N GLY A 74 -0.41 10.27 10.21
CA GLY A 74 0.21 9.09 10.82
C GLY A 74 0.34 7.92 9.84
N ASP A 75 0.17 8.15 8.54
CA ASP A 75 0.14 7.08 7.54
C ASP A 75 1.52 6.72 6.98
N LEU A 76 1.69 5.43 6.74
CA LEU A 76 2.70 4.81 5.89
C LEU A 76 2.06 4.36 4.58
N PHE A 77 2.87 4.30 3.52
CA PHE A 77 2.47 3.80 2.21
C PHE A 77 3.16 2.49 1.91
N GLY A 78 2.41 1.51 1.39
CA GLY A 78 2.93 0.19 1.10
C GLY A 78 2.12 -0.59 0.07
N LEU A 79 2.54 -1.82 -0.16
CA LEU A 79 1.88 -2.79 -1.04
C LEU A 79 1.47 -4.02 -0.24
N ARG A 80 0.29 -4.56 -0.57
CA ARG A 80 -0.12 -5.87 -0.06
C ARG A 80 0.74 -6.97 -0.68
N LEU A 81 0.93 -8.07 0.05
CA LEU A 81 1.53 -9.27 -0.51
C LEU A 81 0.47 -10.30 -0.92
N VAL A 82 0.79 -11.08 -1.94
CA VAL A 82 0.09 -12.30 -2.34
C VAL A 82 1.04 -13.48 -2.22
N ARG A 83 0.55 -14.60 -1.68
CA ARG A 83 1.30 -15.86 -1.55
C ARG A 83 1.24 -16.61 -2.86
N LEU A 84 2.39 -16.99 -3.42
CA LEU A 84 2.44 -17.69 -4.70
C LEU A 84 1.81 -19.08 -4.60
N GLY A 85 1.96 -19.76 -3.46
CA GLY A 85 1.33 -21.08 -3.22
C GLY A 85 -0.21 -21.05 -3.16
N SER A 86 -0.83 -19.86 -3.09
CA SER A 86 -2.29 -19.72 -3.23
C SER A 86 -2.74 -19.53 -4.68
N LEU A 87 -1.78 -19.43 -5.60
CA LEU A 87 -1.98 -19.31 -7.03
C LEU A 87 -1.71 -20.68 -7.69
N GLY A 88 -2.24 -20.91 -8.89
CA GLY A 88 -1.82 -22.07 -9.68
C GLY A 88 -0.36 -21.93 -10.13
N GLU A 89 0.33 -23.06 -10.34
CA GLU A 89 1.77 -23.08 -10.67
C GLU A 89 2.12 -22.23 -11.90
N GLU A 90 1.29 -22.26 -12.94
CA GLU A 90 1.50 -21.43 -14.14
C GLU A 90 1.51 -19.93 -13.82
N ALA A 91 0.60 -19.48 -12.94
CA ALA A 91 0.57 -18.08 -12.53
C ALA A 91 1.75 -17.72 -11.64
N ALA A 92 2.14 -18.61 -10.72
CA ALA A 92 3.32 -18.43 -9.90
C ALA A 92 4.59 -18.29 -10.76
N GLU A 93 4.74 -19.13 -11.80
CA GLU A 93 5.90 -19.07 -12.69
C GLU A 93 5.97 -17.77 -13.48
N ARG A 94 4.84 -17.29 -14.03
CA ARG A 94 4.80 -15.98 -14.71
C ARG A 94 5.20 -14.83 -13.78
N ILE A 95 4.89 -14.93 -12.49
CA ILE A 95 5.32 -13.95 -11.48
C ILE A 95 6.81 -14.05 -11.22
N ARG A 96 7.36 -15.27 -11.06
CA ARG A 96 8.81 -15.50 -10.85
C ARG A 96 9.63 -14.96 -12.02
N GLU A 97 9.15 -15.18 -13.24
CA GLU A 97 9.70 -14.67 -14.49
C GLU A 97 9.37 -13.19 -14.75
N GLN A 98 8.71 -12.53 -13.79
CA GLN A 98 8.42 -11.10 -13.80
C GLN A 98 7.55 -10.64 -14.99
N ARG A 99 6.73 -11.55 -15.54
CA ARG A 99 5.83 -11.31 -16.69
C ARG A 99 4.45 -10.76 -16.30
N GLU A 100 4.11 -10.77 -15.02
CA GLU A 100 2.85 -10.20 -14.50
C GLU A 100 3.07 -8.73 -14.07
N PRO A 101 2.58 -7.71 -14.81
CA PRO A 101 2.93 -6.31 -14.55
C PRO A 101 2.43 -5.79 -13.19
N GLY A 102 1.30 -6.32 -12.71
CA GLY A 102 0.69 -5.93 -11.44
C GLY A 102 1.33 -6.56 -10.21
N LEU A 103 2.34 -7.42 -10.39
CA LEU A 103 3.00 -8.18 -9.32
C LEU A 103 4.53 -8.04 -9.43
N PHE A 104 5.19 -8.05 -8.28
CA PHE A 104 6.64 -8.07 -8.18
C PHE A 104 7.08 -9.22 -7.29
N HIS A 105 7.77 -10.20 -7.87
CA HIS A 105 8.25 -11.36 -7.12
C HIS A 105 9.27 -10.95 -6.04
N LEU A 106 9.03 -11.40 -4.81
CA LEU A 106 9.94 -11.24 -3.68
C LEU A 106 10.79 -12.51 -3.55
N LYS A 107 12.08 -12.41 -3.89
CA LYS A 107 13.00 -13.55 -3.85
C LYS A 107 13.12 -14.09 -2.41
N PRO A 108 12.83 -15.38 -2.15
CA PRO A 108 12.80 -15.94 -0.79
C PRO A 108 14.05 -15.66 0.04
N GLU A 109 15.24 -15.75 -0.55
CA GLU A 109 16.53 -15.46 0.09
C GLU A 109 16.69 -14.03 0.63
N ARG A 110 15.85 -13.08 0.23
CA ARG A 110 15.81 -11.70 0.77
C ARG A 110 14.77 -11.53 1.89
N PHE A 111 13.91 -12.53 2.06
CA PHE A 111 12.78 -12.54 2.99
C PHE A 111 12.69 -13.85 3.76
N PRO A 112 13.72 -14.20 4.55
CA PRO A 112 13.81 -15.49 5.24
C PRO A 112 12.69 -15.71 6.26
N ASP A 113 12.11 -14.62 6.78
CA ASP A 113 11.06 -14.67 7.82
C ASP A 113 9.65 -14.59 7.23
N LEU A 114 9.51 -14.59 5.89
CA LEU A 114 8.24 -14.86 5.25
C LEU A 114 7.97 -16.37 5.25
N ASP A 115 6.77 -16.74 5.71
CA ASP A 115 6.33 -18.13 5.80
C ASP A 115 6.17 -18.81 4.43
N GLN A 116 5.98 -18.02 3.38
CA GLN A 116 5.72 -18.48 2.01
C GLN A 116 6.32 -17.54 0.98
N GLU A 117 6.75 -18.11 -0.15
CA GLU A 117 7.11 -17.36 -1.35
C GLU A 117 5.95 -16.42 -1.74
N SER A 118 6.28 -15.15 -1.94
CA SER A 118 5.29 -14.08 -2.06
C SER A 118 5.66 -13.08 -3.14
N ALA A 119 4.67 -12.32 -3.60
CA ALA A 119 4.86 -11.18 -4.49
C ALA A 119 4.19 -9.93 -3.91
N ALA A 120 4.81 -8.78 -4.10
CA ALA A 120 4.20 -7.49 -3.82
C ALA A 120 3.19 -7.14 -4.90
N MET A 121 1.99 -6.73 -4.49
CA MET A 121 0.89 -6.37 -5.36
C MET A 121 0.98 -4.89 -5.73
N ILE A 122 1.63 -4.60 -6.87
CA ILE A 122 1.72 -3.23 -7.43
C ILE A 122 0.32 -2.65 -7.67
N SER A 123 -0.62 -3.49 -8.08
CA SER A 123 -2.02 -3.15 -8.32
C SER A 123 -2.86 -2.89 -7.06
N ALA A 124 -2.31 -3.12 -5.87
CA ALA A 124 -3.03 -2.95 -4.61
C ALA A 124 -2.20 -2.15 -3.58
N PRO A 125 -1.90 -0.87 -3.88
CA PRO A 125 -1.31 0.03 -2.91
C PRO A 125 -2.24 0.24 -1.73
N ILE A 126 -1.64 0.40 -0.56
CA ILE A 126 -2.34 0.62 0.70
C ILE A 126 -1.72 1.77 1.47
N ARG A 127 -2.58 2.46 2.23
CA ARG A 127 -2.18 3.37 3.30
C ARG A 127 -2.52 2.71 4.62
N LEU A 128 -1.60 2.80 5.57
CA LEU A 128 -1.73 2.21 6.89
C LEU A 128 -1.27 3.22 7.92
N HIS A 129 -2.08 3.46 8.95
CA HIS A 129 -1.60 4.21 10.12
C HIS A 129 -0.43 3.44 10.76
N GLU A 130 0.59 4.14 11.26
CA GLU A 130 1.79 3.52 11.85
C GLU A 130 1.45 2.53 12.99
N SER A 131 0.39 2.80 13.76
CA SER A 131 -0.08 1.91 14.83
C SER A 131 -0.68 0.59 14.35
N ALA A 132 -1.00 0.48 13.05
CA ALA A 132 -1.47 -0.76 12.45
C ALA A 132 -0.32 -1.65 11.97
N VAL A 133 0.92 -1.18 12.05
CA VAL A 133 2.11 -1.91 11.61
C VAL A 133 2.92 -2.37 12.82
N TYR A 134 3.23 -3.66 12.88
CA TYR A 134 4.10 -4.22 13.89
C TYR A 134 5.55 -4.02 13.47
N LEU A 135 6.14 -2.90 13.87
CA LEU A 135 7.44 -2.44 13.38
C LEU A 135 8.66 -3.09 14.07
N ALA A 136 8.49 -4.06 14.96
CA ALA A 136 9.60 -4.56 15.79
C ALA A 136 10.76 -5.15 14.97
N GLU A 137 10.46 -6.04 14.02
CA GLU A 137 11.46 -6.71 13.18
C GLU A 137 10.93 -6.82 11.74
N PRO A 138 11.73 -6.41 10.73
CA PRO A 138 11.35 -6.61 9.34
C PRO A 138 11.48 -8.08 8.95
N LEU A 139 10.55 -8.59 8.14
CA LEU A 139 10.53 -9.96 7.62
C LEU A 139 11.49 -10.19 6.45
N GLY A 140 12.28 -9.16 6.11
CA GLY A 140 13.13 -9.10 4.94
C GLY A 140 13.06 -7.75 4.24
N ARG A 141 13.90 -7.58 3.22
CA ARG A 141 14.09 -6.28 2.57
C ARG A 141 14.57 -6.37 1.13
N LEU A 142 14.01 -5.51 0.29
CA LEU A 142 14.50 -5.25 -1.07
C LEU A 142 15.83 -4.47 -1.06
N ASP A 143 16.76 -4.83 -1.95
CA ASP A 143 17.89 -3.94 -2.24
C ASP A 143 17.47 -2.68 -3.02
N GLN A 144 18.44 -1.79 -3.23
CA GLN A 144 18.24 -0.55 -3.97
C GLN A 144 17.84 -0.78 -5.43
N ASN A 145 18.34 -1.82 -6.09
CA ASN A 145 18.01 -2.12 -7.47
C ASN A 145 16.60 -2.71 -7.59
N GLU A 146 16.22 -3.61 -6.69
CA GLU A 146 14.87 -4.15 -6.57
C GLU A 146 13.87 -3.03 -6.27
N MET A 147 14.20 -2.13 -5.34
CA MET A 147 13.39 -0.94 -5.06
C MET A 147 13.23 -0.04 -6.29
N ARG A 148 14.31 0.19 -7.05
CA ARG A 148 14.26 0.96 -8.30
C ARG A 148 13.32 0.33 -9.31
N VAL A 149 13.47 -0.97 -9.57
CA VAL A 149 12.64 -1.70 -10.54
C VAL A 149 11.17 -1.72 -10.10
N LEU A 150 10.91 -1.93 -8.81
CA LEU A 150 9.56 -1.88 -8.26
C LEU A 150 8.92 -0.50 -8.45
N ALA A 151 9.66 0.57 -8.17
CA ALA A 151 9.18 1.94 -8.34
C ALA A 151 8.87 2.28 -9.82
N GLU A 152 9.76 1.87 -10.74
CA GLU A 152 9.53 2.01 -12.19
C GLU A 152 8.26 1.29 -12.61
N ARG A 153 8.08 0.04 -12.19
CA ARG A 153 6.85 -0.72 -12.48
C ARG A 153 5.61 -0.09 -11.87
N PHE A 154 5.70 0.43 -10.65
CA PHE A 154 4.58 1.09 -9.99
C PHE A 154 4.11 2.32 -10.76
N VAL A 155 5.04 3.17 -11.19
CA VAL A 155 4.76 4.35 -12.00
C VAL A 155 4.15 3.97 -13.33
N THR A 156 4.69 2.95 -14.01
CA THR A 156 4.17 2.48 -15.30
C THR A 156 2.78 1.85 -15.17
N TYR A 157 2.56 0.98 -14.17
CA TYR A 157 1.29 0.28 -13.97
C TYR A 157 0.12 1.24 -13.71
N TRP A 158 0.38 2.31 -12.95
CA TRP A 158 -0.62 3.33 -12.60
C TRP A 158 -0.62 4.54 -13.53
N GLU A 159 0.19 4.51 -14.60
CA GLU A 159 0.31 5.59 -15.59
C GLU A 159 0.56 6.97 -14.95
N LEU A 160 1.41 7.02 -13.92
CA LEU A 160 1.67 8.26 -13.18
C LEU A 160 2.48 9.23 -14.04
N ASP A 161 1.95 10.45 -14.23
CA ASP A 161 2.66 11.52 -14.92
C ASP A 161 3.77 12.11 -14.01
N LEU A 162 5.02 11.83 -14.37
CA LEU A 162 6.21 12.32 -13.67
C LEU A 162 6.92 13.49 -14.36
N HIS A 163 6.40 14.03 -15.47
CA HIS A 163 7.12 15.02 -16.29
C HIS A 163 7.57 16.24 -15.48
N GLN A 164 6.67 16.82 -14.68
CA GLN A 164 6.99 18.00 -13.88
C GLN A 164 8.00 17.71 -12.77
N LEU A 165 7.93 16.52 -12.17
CA LEU A 165 8.90 16.07 -11.16
C LEU A 165 10.31 15.96 -11.77
N LEU A 166 10.41 15.36 -12.96
CA LEU A 166 11.67 15.21 -13.69
C LEU A 166 12.26 16.57 -14.08
N ILE A 167 11.45 17.48 -14.62
CA ILE A 167 11.88 18.86 -14.96
C ILE A 167 12.44 19.57 -13.72
N GLY A 168 11.72 19.47 -12.59
CA GLY A 168 12.17 20.03 -11.31
C GLY A 168 13.52 19.46 -10.89
N LYS A 169 13.69 18.14 -10.98
CA LYS A 169 14.93 17.47 -10.55
C LYS A 169 16.12 17.80 -11.45
N ILE A 170 15.92 17.87 -12.77
CA ILE A 170 16.96 18.26 -13.72
C ILE A 170 17.44 19.69 -13.43
N ARG A 171 16.51 20.63 -13.18
CA ARG A 171 16.86 22.01 -12.81
C ARG A 171 17.65 22.09 -11.52
N GLU A 172 17.28 21.31 -10.51
CA GLU A 172 18.03 21.23 -9.24
C GLU A 172 19.47 20.74 -9.47
N LEU A 173 19.64 19.68 -10.27
CA LEU A 173 20.94 19.09 -10.57
C LEU A 173 21.84 20.02 -11.39
N LEU A 174 21.27 20.76 -12.35
CA LEU A 174 22.01 21.76 -13.13
C LEU A 174 22.55 22.88 -12.24
N ARG A 175 21.72 23.41 -11.32
CA ARG A 175 22.16 24.44 -10.37
C ARG A 175 23.31 23.96 -9.47
N LYS A 176 23.29 22.71 -9.03
CA LYS A 176 24.35 22.12 -8.19
C LYS A 176 25.69 21.91 -8.92
N ARG A 177 25.69 21.91 -10.25
CA ARG A 177 26.90 21.77 -11.07
C ARG A 177 27.58 23.11 -11.34
N GLU A 178 26.82 24.20 -11.28
CA GLU A 178 27.29 25.57 -11.49
C GLU A 178 27.82 26.23 -10.20
N SER A 179 27.54 25.63 -9.04
CA SER A 179 28.08 25.99 -7.71
C SER A 179 29.30 25.16 -7.34
#